data_AF-A0A955ELX9-F1
#
_entry.id   AF-A0A955ELX9-F1
#
_cell.length_a   1.000
_cell.length_b   1.000
_cell.length_c   1.000
_cell.angle_alpha   90.00
_cell.angle_beta   90.00
_cell.angle_gamma   90.00
#
_symmetry.space_group_name_H-M   'P 1'
#
loop_
_entity.id
_entity.type
_entity.pdbx_description
1 polymer ?
#
loop_
_entity_poly.entity_id
_entity_poly.type
_entity_poly.pdbx_seq_one_letter_code
_entity_poly.pdbx_strand_id
1 'polypeptide(L)'
;VIVPVGGNGYTLDPLDASNMVREIEPKLVIPVHYTEDGLNYSIPQGSVEEFTKELGAPVSEEVVDKFKIKALPEQMTVQIINKS
;
A
#
# COMPACT_ATOMS: atom_id res chain seq x y z
N VAL A 1 2.54 5.09 -7.70
CA VAL A 1 3.67 4.33 -7.13
C VAL A 1 3.13 3.02 -6.59
N ILE A 2 3.79 1.91 -6.87
CA ILE A 2 3.50 0.61 -6.26
C ILE A 2 4.63 0.37 -5.26
N VAL A 3 4.30 0.11 -3.99
CA VAL A 3 5.29 0.06 -2.90
C VAL A 3 5.05 -1.15 -2.01
N PRO A 4 6.07 -1.98 -1.73
CA PRO A 4 5.94 -3.05 -0.76
C PRO A 4 6.01 -2.49 0.67
N VAL A 5 5.12 -2.93 1.55
CA VAL A 5 4.97 -2.36 2.90
C VAL A 5 5.00 -3.40 4.02
N GLY A 6 5.38 -4.65 3.71
CA GLY A 6 5.34 -5.77 4.64
C GLY A 6 6.52 -5.87 5.61
N GLY A 7 7.61 -5.13 5.37
CA GLY A 7 8.79 -5.09 6.21
C GLY A 7 9.47 -6.45 6.42
N ASN A 8 9.91 -6.69 7.67
CA ASN A 8 10.44 -7.95 8.19
C ASN A 8 11.65 -8.53 7.42
N GLY A 9 12.51 -7.66 6.88
CA GLY A 9 13.80 -8.04 6.31
C GLY A 9 13.80 -8.39 4.82
N TYR A 10 12.64 -8.37 4.15
CA TYR A 10 12.53 -8.59 2.70
C TYR A 10 12.05 -7.38 1.91
N THR A 11 11.39 -6.43 2.57
CA THR A 11 10.84 -5.23 1.92
C THR A 11 10.96 -4.01 2.83
N LEU A 12 10.52 -2.85 2.35
CA LEU A 12 10.39 -1.66 3.20
C LEU A 12 9.37 -1.93 4.30
N ASP A 13 9.68 -1.46 5.51
CA ASP A 13 8.70 -1.42 6.59
C ASP A 13 7.69 -0.27 6.35
N PRO A 14 6.55 -0.25 7.08
CA PRO A 14 5.53 0.77 6.90
C PRO A 14 6.05 2.21 7.05
N LEU A 15 7.03 2.45 7.93
CA LEU A 15 7.58 3.78 8.18
C LEU A 15 8.43 4.25 7.01
N ASP A 16 9.40 3.44 6.59
CA ASP A 16 10.29 3.75 5.47
C ASP A 16 9.51 3.87 4.15
N ALA A 17 8.53 2.98 3.94
CA ALA A 17 7.64 3.07 2.80
C ALA A 17 6.83 4.37 2.79
N SER A 18 6.32 4.81 3.95
CA SER A 18 5.57 6.07 4.06
C SER A 18 6.45 7.29 3.78
N ASN A 19 7.70 7.28 4.26
CA ASN A 19 8.66 8.36 4.01
C ASN A 19 9.03 8.45 2.53
N MET A 20 9.32 7.30 1.89
CA MET A 20 9.58 7.26 0.45
C MET A 20 8.38 7.77 -0.36
N VAL A 21 7.15 7.40 0.01
CA VAL A 21 5.95 7.91 -0.67
C VAL A 21 5.82 9.42 -0.50
N ARG A 22 6.12 9.98 0.67
CA ARG A 22 6.12 11.43 0.90
C ARG A 22 7.16 12.15 0.05
N GLU A 23 8.35 11.60 -0.10
CA GLU A 23 9.41 12.20 -0.93
C GLU A 23 9.06 12.21 -2.42
N ILE A 24 8.34 11.19 -2.90
CA ILE A 24 7.95 11.08 -4.31
C ILE A 24 6.71 11.93 -4.64
N GLU A 25 5.89 12.25 -3.63
CA GLU A 25 4.60 12.96 -3.78
C GLU A 25 3.69 12.40 -4.89
N PRO A 26 3.41 11.07 -4.93
CA PRO A 26 2.61 10.49 -5.99
C PRO A 26 1.12 10.80 -5.81
N LYS A 27 0.38 10.93 -6.91
CA LYS A 27 -1.08 11.02 -6.87
C LYS A 27 -1.76 9.71 -6.45
N LEU A 28 -1.16 8.57 -6.81
CA LEU A 28 -1.75 7.26 -6.54
C LEU A 28 -0.70 6.34 -5.91
N VAL A 29 -1.06 5.68 -4.83
CA VAL A 29 -0.23 4.73 -4.10
C VAL A 29 -0.95 3.38 -4.05
N ILE A 30 -0.25 2.31 -4.43
CA ILE A 30 -0.76 0.94 -4.36
C ILE A 30 0.19 0.15 -3.45
N PRO A 31 -0.18 -0.12 -2.19
CA PRO A 31 0.63 -0.94 -1.30
C PRO A 31 0.57 -2.40 -1.76
N VAL A 32 1.68 -3.12 -1.61
CA VAL A 32 1.79 -4.55 -1.89
C VAL A 32 2.61 -5.25 -0.79
N HIS A 33 2.73 -6.58 -0.85
CA HIS A 33 3.56 -7.36 0.08
C HIS A 33 3.18 -7.25 1.58
N TYR A 34 1.95 -6.89 1.91
CA TYR A 34 1.43 -6.90 3.29
C TYR A 34 0.63 -8.17 3.60
N THR A 35 0.38 -8.42 4.88
CA THR A 35 -0.41 -9.57 5.37
C THR A 35 -1.88 -9.43 5.00
N GLU A 36 -2.52 -10.52 4.59
CA GLU A 36 -3.91 -10.56 4.18
C GLU A 36 -4.49 -11.94 4.49
N ASP A 37 -5.78 -12.01 4.83
CA ASP A 37 -6.42 -13.27 5.18
C ASP A 37 -6.30 -14.28 4.03
N GLY A 38 -5.73 -15.45 4.34
CA GLY A 38 -5.50 -16.51 3.35
C GLY A 38 -4.13 -16.49 2.68
N LEU A 39 -3.29 -15.47 2.90
CA LEU A 39 -1.92 -15.38 2.38
C LEU A 39 -0.89 -15.72 3.46
N ASN A 40 -0.21 -16.86 3.29
CA ASN A 40 0.87 -17.29 4.17
C ASN A 40 2.24 -17.02 3.54
N TYR A 41 2.90 -15.96 4.01
CA TYR A 41 4.29 -15.69 3.68
C TYR A 41 5.22 -16.50 4.58
N SER A 42 6.42 -16.86 4.08
CA SER A 42 7.43 -17.57 4.89
C SER A 42 7.95 -16.73 6.07
N ILE A 43 7.81 -15.41 5.99
CA ILE A 43 8.05 -14.48 7.10
C ILE A 43 6.77 -13.65 7.31
N PRO A 44 6.32 -13.46 8.56
CA PRO A 44 5.19 -12.59 8.86
C PRO A 44 5.37 -11.21 8.21
N GLN A 45 4.33 -10.71 7.54
CA GLN A 45 4.34 -9.36 6.97
C GLN A 45 3.55 -8.42 7.87
N GLY A 46 3.93 -7.14 7.87
CA GLY A 46 3.14 -6.07 8.48
C GLY A 46 1.79 -5.88 7.79
N SER A 47 0.90 -5.16 8.46
CA SER A 47 -0.45 -4.91 7.97
C SER A 47 -0.51 -3.67 7.08
N VAL A 48 -1.47 -3.62 6.14
CA VAL A 48 -1.65 -2.43 5.30
C VAL A 48 -2.19 -1.25 6.10
N GLU A 49 -2.88 -1.52 7.21
CA GLU A 49 -3.39 -0.53 8.15
C GLU A 49 -2.26 0.23 8.84
N GLU A 50 -1.16 -0.44 9.18
CA GLU A 50 0.03 0.21 9.73
C GLU A 50 0.58 1.24 8.73
N PHE A 51 0.72 0.85 7.46
CA PHE A 51 1.19 1.75 6.40
C PHE A 51 0.23 2.91 6.13
N THR A 52 -1.07 2.66 6.04
CA THR A 52 -2.05 3.73 5.74
C THR A 52 -2.16 4.72 6.90
N LYS A 53 -2.08 4.24 8.15
CA LYS A 53 -2.03 5.08 9.35
C LYS A 53 -0.75 5.93 9.39
N GLU A 54 0.40 5.33 9.11
CA GLU A 54 1.66 6.06 9.06
C GLU A 54 1.66 7.10 7.93
N LEU A 55 1.19 6.76 6.73
CA LEU A 55 1.15 7.67 5.59
C LEU A 55 0.17 8.83 5.81
N GLY A 56 -0.96 8.58 6.47
CA GLY A 56 -2.00 9.58 6.75
C GLY A 56 -2.76 10.05 5.51
N ALA A 57 -2.68 9.29 4.41
CA ALA A 57 -3.37 9.59 3.16
C ALA A 57 -4.76 8.95 3.11
N PRO A 58 -5.73 9.58 2.41
CA PRO A 58 -7.02 8.98 2.10
C PRO A 58 -6.85 7.61 1.45
N VAL A 59 -7.58 6.62 1.99
CA VAL A 59 -7.68 5.29 1.40
C VAL A 59 -8.98 5.21 0.62
N SER A 60 -8.91 4.69 -0.60
CA SER A 60 -10.08 4.42 -1.43
C SER A 60 -11.02 3.45 -0.72
N GLU A 61 -12.31 3.76 -0.67
CA GLU A 61 -13.34 2.89 -0.08
C GLU A 61 -13.58 1.63 -0.92
N GLU A 62 -13.27 1.68 -2.22
CA GLU A 62 -13.45 0.56 -3.13
C GLU A 62 -12.18 -0.30 -3.18
N VAL A 63 -12.20 -1.44 -2.49
CA VAL A 63 -11.21 -2.50 -2.74
C VAL A 63 -11.64 -3.25 -3.99
N VAL A 64 -10.76 -3.31 -4.99
CA VAL A 64 -11.06 -3.90 -6.32
C VAL A 64 -10.13 -5.06 -6.65
N ASP A 65 -10.61 -6.06 -7.37
CA ASP A 65 -9.75 -7.16 -7.88
C ASP A 65 -8.86 -6.70 -9.04
N LYS A 66 -9.33 -5.68 -9.77
CA LYS A 66 -8.62 -5.14 -10.92
C LYS A 66 -8.81 -3.63 -11.00
N PHE A 67 -7.71 -2.91 -10.87
CA PHE A 67 -7.70 -1.47 -11.03
C PHE A 67 -7.37 -1.07 -12.47
N LYS A 68 -8.20 -0.21 -13.09
CA LYS A 68 -7.95 0.41 -14.39
C LYS A 68 -7.86 1.92 -14.22
N ILE A 69 -6.70 2.49 -14.51
CA ILE A 69 -6.48 3.93 -14.43
C ILE A 69 -7.16 4.60 -15.62
N LYS A 70 -8.19 5.42 -15.37
CA LYS A 70 -8.81 6.31 -16.38
C LYS A 70 -8.35 7.75 -16.20
N ALA A 71 -8.24 8.18 -14.95
CA ALA A 71 -7.71 9.47 -14.52
C ALA A 71 -6.98 9.28 -13.18
N LEU A 72 -6.01 10.14 -12.89
CA LEU A 72 -5.36 10.17 -11.58
C LEU A 72 -6.20 11.00 -10.61
N PRO A 73 -6.25 10.64 -9.32
CA PRO A 73 -6.95 11.42 -8.30
C PRO A 73 -6.31 12.81 -8.12
N GLU A 74 -7.12 13.77 -7.65
CA GLU A 74 -6.67 15.16 -7.44
C GLU A 74 -5.74 15.30 -6.23
N GLN A 75 -5.97 14.48 -5.20
CA GLN A 75 -5.13 14.35 -4.02
C GLN A 75 -4.46 12.98 -3.99
N MET A 76 -3.37 12.84 -3.22
CA MET A 76 -2.72 11.54 -3.02
C MET A 76 -3.70 10.56 -2.37
N THR A 77 -3.97 9.45 -3.06
CA THR A 77 -4.90 8.42 -2.59
C THR A 77 -4.22 7.06 -2.59
N VAL A 78 -4.46 6.29 -1.54
CA VAL A 78 -4.08 4.88 -1.44
C VAL A 78 -5.18 4.01 -2.03
N GLN A 79 -4.85 3.19 -3.03
CA GLN A 79 -5.77 2.24 -3.64
C GLN A 79 -5.36 0.81 -3.27
N ILE A 80 -6.22 0.11 -2.54
CA ILE A 80 -6.04 -1.29 -2.19
C ILE A 80 -6.62 -2.16 -3.32
N ILE A 81 -5.90 -3.22 -3.67
CA ILE A 81 -6.31 -4.19 -4.70
C ILE A 81 -6.29 -5.58 -4.05
N ASN A 82 -7.37 -6.33 -4.22
CA ASN A 82 -7.44 -7.71 -3.72
C ASN A 82 -6.38 -8.57 -4.41
N LYS A 83 -5.72 -9.42 -3.65
CA LYS A 83 -4.83 -10.44 -4.20
C LYS A 83 -5.67 -11.68 -4.51
N SER A 84 -5.77 -12.06 -5.80
CA SER A 84 -6.47 -13.27 -6.25
C SER A 84 -5.69 -14.55 -5.97
#